data_AF-M1BT48-F1
#
_entry.id   AF-M1BT48-F1
#
_cell.length_a   1.000
_cell.length_b   1.000
_cell.length_c   1.000
_cell.angle_alpha   90.00
_cell.angle_beta   90.00
_cell.angle_gamma   90.00
#
_symmetry.space_group_name_H-M   'P 1'
#
loop_
_entity.id
_entity.type
_entity.pdbx_description
1 polymer ?
#
loop_
_entity_poly.entity_id
_entity_poly.type
_entity_poly.pdbx_seq_one_letter_code
_entity_poly.pdbx_strand_id
1 'polypeptide(L)'
;MLLEMQRIFYEDLRMEETKEQVSNETWEDEEDEYLARAVYKHMNLNEKAGKEVWCPICKQGELKEDCHHIYCSPCGLRLNRDDEVNLEVLRNRLDEAHSDHLDQGCRLKSKFCVETRFDLAALYITCQGCNMFELVM
;
A
#
# COMPACT_ATOMS: atom_id res chain seq x y z
N MET A 1 12.21 -41.54 53.17
CA MET A 1 11.59 -41.91 51.89
C MET A 1 10.52 -40.93 51.39
N LEU A 2 9.42 -40.64 52.12
CA LEU A 2 8.36 -39.75 51.59
C LEU A 2 8.85 -38.32 51.26
N LEU A 3 9.75 -37.78 52.09
CA LEU A 3 10.31 -36.43 51.93
C LEU A 3 11.30 -36.32 50.77
N GLU A 4 12.02 -37.40 50.43
CA GLU A 4 12.94 -37.42 49.30
C GLU A 4 12.18 -37.45 47.98
N MET A 5 11.09 -38.22 47.90
CA MET A 5 10.23 -38.22 46.72
C MET A 5 9.60 -36.86 46.45
N GLN A 6 9.13 -36.16 47.50
CA GLN A 6 8.62 -34.79 47.36
C GLN A 6 9.72 -33.83 46.87
N ARG A 7 10.94 -33.94 47.40
CA ARG A 7 12.06 -33.09 46.98
C ARG A 7 12.41 -33.28 45.51
N ILE A 8 12.48 -34.54 45.04
CA ILE A 8 12.75 -34.86 43.63
C ILE A 8 11.66 -34.25 42.73
N PHE A 9 10.39 -34.42 43.10
CA PHE A 9 9.26 -33.87 42.34
C PHE A 9 9.31 -32.34 42.21
N TYR A 10 9.65 -31.63 43.30
CA TYR A 10 9.79 -30.16 43.28
C TYR A 10 11.06 -29.66 42.57
N GLU A 11 12.12 -30.45 42.55
CA GLU A 11 13.32 -30.15 41.77
C GLU A 11 13.04 -30.29 40.27
N ASP A 12 12.34 -31.35 39.85
CA ASP A 12 11.95 -31.58 38.46
C ASP A 12 11.01 -30.48 37.92
N LEU A 13 9.97 -30.12 38.69
CA LEU A 13 9.02 -29.06 38.32
C LEU A 13 9.69 -27.71 38.06
N ARG A 14 10.61 -27.28 38.95
CA ARG A 14 11.35 -26.02 38.76
C ARG A 14 12.25 -26.06 37.53
N MET A 15 12.83 -27.22 37.25
CA MET A 15 13.71 -27.40 36.10
C MET A 15 12.95 -27.36 34.77
N GLU A 16 11.71 -27.86 34.75
CA GLU A 16 10.78 -27.76 33.62
C GLU A 16 10.31 -26.32 33.42
N GLU A 17 9.85 -25.63 34.47
CA GLU A 17 9.44 -24.22 34.41
C GLU A 17 10.57 -23.33 33.85
N THR A 18 11.81 -23.54 34.31
CA THR A 18 12.96 -22.76 33.85
C THR A 18 13.30 -23.04 32.38
N LYS A 19 13.15 -24.30 31.93
CA LYS A 19 13.38 -24.66 30.53
C LYS A 19 12.29 -24.12 29.61
N GLU A 20 11.03 -24.18 30.04
CA GLU A 20 9.91 -23.62 29.31
C GLU A 20 10.05 -22.11 29.18
N GLN A 21 10.34 -21.38 30.26
CA GLN A 21 10.58 -19.93 30.21
C GLN A 21 11.73 -19.56 29.28
N VAL A 22 12.89 -20.20 29.42
CA VAL A 22 14.05 -19.92 28.55
C VAL A 22 13.75 -20.26 27.09
N SER A 23 13.06 -21.38 26.83
CA SER A 23 12.69 -21.72 25.47
C SER A 23 11.70 -20.71 24.88
N ASN A 24 10.67 -20.32 25.64
CA ASN A 24 9.60 -19.46 25.17
C ASN A 24 10.09 -18.01 24.93
N GLU A 25 10.91 -17.47 25.85
CA GLU A 25 11.54 -16.16 25.69
C GLU A 25 12.43 -16.12 24.43
N THR A 26 13.19 -17.19 24.16
CA THR A 26 14.10 -17.23 23.00
C THR A 26 13.33 -17.30 21.67
N TRP A 27 12.17 -17.98 21.62
CA TRP A 27 11.35 -18.07 20.41
C TRP A 27 10.51 -16.81 20.15
N GLU A 28 9.99 -16.17 21.21
CA GLU A 28 9.20 -14.93 21.10
C GLU A 28 10.05 -13.77 20.57
N ASP A 29 11.28 -13.60 21.08
CA ASP A 29 12.18 -12.53 20.64
C ASP A 29 12.64 -12.68 19.18
N GLU A 30 12.88 -13.92 18.73
CA GLU A 30 13.27 -14.21 17.34
C GLU A 30 12.13 -13.95 16.34
N GLU A 31 10.90 -14.28 16.73
CA GLU A 31 9.71 -14.02 15.91
C GLU A 31 9.47 -12.51 15.79
N ASP A 32 9.55 -11.77 16.89
CA ASP A 32 9.37 -10.32 16.90
C ASP A 32 10.44 -9.59 16.06
N GLU A 33 11.71 -10.00 16.14
CA GLU A 33 12.76 -9.40 15.31
C GLU A 33 12.59 -9.74 13.82
N TYR A 34 12.15 -10.96 13.50
CA TYR A 34 11.80 -11.34 12.12
C TYR A 34 10.64 -10.47 11.59
N LEU A 35 9.57 -10.33 12.37
CA LEU A 35 8.41 -9.49 12.03
C LEU A 35 8.81 -8.03 11.85
N ALA A 36 9.61 -7.47 12.76
CA ALA A 36 10.11 -6.10 12.68
C ALA A 36 10.93 -5.88 11.39
N ARG A 37 11.82 -6.81 11.04
CA ARG A 37 12.62 -6.75 9.81
C ARG A 37 11.74 -6.88 8.55
N ALA A 38 10.74 -7.74 8.56
CA ALA A 38 9.81 -7.91 7.45
C ALA A 38 8.98 -6.64 7.22
N VAL A 39 8.42 -6.06 8.28
CA VAL A 39 7.66 -4.80 8.25
C VAL A 39 8.54 -3.66 7.74
N TYR A 40 9.75 -3.50 8.29
CA TYR A 40 10.68 -2.46 7.84
C TYR A 40 11.02 -2.60 6.35
N LYS A 41 11.31 -3.83 5.88
CA LYS A 41 11.58 -4.08 4.47
C LYS A 41 10.38 -3.73 3.58
N HIS A 42 9.16 -4.07 4.01
CA HIS A 42 7.93 -3.72 3.29
C HIS A 42 7.66 -2.21 3.26
N MET A 43 7.87 -1.50 4.38
CA MET A 43 7.72 -0.04 4.46
C MET A 43 8.76 0.69 3.58
N ASN A 44 10.02 0.25 3.62
CA ASN A 44 11.12 0.90 2.90
C ASN A 44 11.05 0.65 1.37
N LEU A 45 10.43 -0.46 0.94
CA LEU A 45 10.05 -0.66 -0.46
C LEU A 45 9.03 0.39 -0.92
N ASN A 46 8.10 0.80 -0.04
CA ASN A 46 7.10 1.80 -0.35
C ASN A 46 7.68 3.23 -0.44
N GLU A 47 8.69 3.55 0.40
CA GLU A 47 9.39 4.84 0.34
C GLU A 47 10.21 5.04 -0.94
N LYS A 48 10.87 3.99 -1.44
CA LYS A 48 11.61 4.05 -2.72
C LYS A 48 10.71 3.89 -3.95
N ALA A 49 9.60 3.17 -3.84
CA ALA A 49 8.61 3.02 -4.90
C ALA A 49 7.67 4.24 -5.05
N GLY A 50 7.72 5.20 -4.11
CA GLY A 50 6.77 6.31 -4.03
C GLY A 50 6.98 7.47 -5.00
N LYS A 51 7.86 7.37 -6.00
CA LYS A 51 8.03 8.46 -7.00
C LYS A 51 7.41 8.16 -8.35
N GLU A 52 7.20 6.89 -8.66
CA GLU A 52 6.71 6.45 -9.96
C GLU A 52 5.19 6.36 -9.92
N VAL A 53 4.53 7.18 -10.74
CA VAL A 53 3.07 7.16 -10.86
C VAL A 53 2.71 6.38 -12.12
N TRP A 54 2.04 5.25 -11.98
CA TRP A 54 1.60 4.45 -13.12
C TRP A 54 0.42 5.11 -13.83
N CYS A 55 0.41 5.04 -15.16
CA CYS A 55 -0.65 5.60 -15.97
C CYS A 55 -1.97 4.83 -15.72
N PRO A 56 -3.03 5.51 -15.25
CA PRO A 56 -4.28 4.86 -14.87
C PRO A 56 -5.05 4.31 -16.09
N ILE A 57 -4.74 4.80 -17.29
CA ILE A 57 -5.38 4.39 -18.55
C ILE A 57 -4.76 3.09 -19.06
N CYS A 58 -3.46 3.08 -19.32
CA CYS A 58 -2.79 1.93 -19.95
C CYS A 58 -2.25 0.90 -18.95
N LYS A 59 -2.02 1.30 -17.70
CA LYS A 59 -1.49 0.46 -16.61
C LYS A 59 -0.12 -0.17 -16.89
N GLN A 60 0.58 0.30 -17.92
CA GLN A 60 1.86 -0.23 -18.39
C GLN A 60 2.95 0.82 -18.49
N GLY A 61 2.59 2.10 -18.64
CA GLY A 61 3.52 3.21 -18.70
C GLY A 61 3.51 4.00 -17.40
N GLU A 62 4.67 4.53 -17.04
CA GLU A 62 4.79 5.55 -16.00
C GLU A 62 4.40 6.93 -16.56
N LEU A 63 3.75 7.74 -15.72
CA LEU A 63 3.49 9.14 -15.99
C LEU A 63 4.76 9.95 -15.74
N LYS A 64 5.03 10.87 -16.66
CA LYS A 64 6.13 11.82 -16.59
C LYS A 64 5.56 13.22 -16.63
N GLU A 65 6.25 14.17 -16.03
CA GLU A 65 5.90 15.58 -16.11
C GLU A 65 6.98 16.38 -16.83
N ASP A 66 6.54 17.39 -17.59
CA ASP A 66 7.38 18.47 -18.10
C ASP A 66 6.87 19.82 -17.57
N CYS A 67 7.38 20.93 -18.11
CA CYS A 67 7.00 22.28 -17.66
C CYS A 67 5.50 22.57 -17.81
N HIS A 68 4.78 21.88 -18.69
CA HIS A 68 3.40 22.23 -19.06
C HIS A 68 2.45 21.03 -19.12
N HIS A 69 2.95 19.79 -19.03
CA HIS A 69 2.12 18.60 -19.18
C HIS A 69 2.53 17.47 -18.26
N ILE A 70 1.53 16.68 -17.88
CA ILE A 70 1.71 15.32 -17.40
C ILE A 70 1.35 14.37 -18.55
N TYR A 71 2.23 13.44 -18.88
CA TYR A 71 2.06 12.59 -20.05
C TYR A 71 2.51 11.14 -19.85
N CYS A 72 1.97 10.26 -20.68
CA CYS A 72 2.34 8.84 -20.74
C CYS A 72 2.78 8.49 -22.16
N SER A 73 4.05 8.12 -22.36
CA SER A 73 4.55 7.78 -23.70
C SER A 73 3.87 6.55 -24.33
N PRO A 74 3.61 5.44 -23.60
CA PRO A 74 3.01 4.25 -24.21
C PRO A 74 1.59 4.40 -24.75
N CYS A 75 0.75 5.26 -24.16
CA CYS A 75 -0.65 5.44 -24.59
C CYS A 75 -0.97 6.84 -25.13
N GLY A 76 0.01 7.76 -25.13
CA GLY A 76 -0.18 9.12 -25.62
C GLY A 76 -1.04 10.02 -24.74
N LEU A 77 -1.35 9.62 -23.50
CA LEU A 77 -2.02 10.47 -22.53
C LEU A 77 -1.22 11.77 -22.36
N ARG A 78 -1.91 12.91 -22.40
CA ARG A 78 -1.35 14.23 -22.15
C ARG A 78 -2.40 15.09 -21.45
N LEU A 79 -2.05 15.56 -20.26
CA LEU A 79 -2.87 16.42 -19.40
C LEU A 79 -2.15 17.76 -19.27
N ASN A 80 -2.89 18.86 -19.36
CA ASN A 80 -2.31 20.19 -19.16
C ASN A 80 -2.03 20.39 -17.68
N ARG A 81 -0.82 20.83 -17.37
CA ARG A 81 -0.38 21.15 -16.02
C ARG A 81 -0.36 22.66 -15.86
N ASP A 82 -0.94 23.13 -14.76
CA ASP A 82 -0.77 24.49 -14.26
C ASP A 82 0.22 24.47 -13.06
N ASP A 83 0.66 25.63 -12.59
CA ASP A 83 1.69 25.75 -11.55
C ASP A 83 1.33 25.00 -10.25
N GLU A 84 0.03 24.87 -9.96
CA GLU A 84 -0.50 24.21 -8.75
C GLU A 84 -0.68 22.68 -8.90
N VAL A 85 -0.67 22.13 -10.11
CA VAL A 85 -0.97 20.70 -10.34
C VAL A 85 0.30 19.97 -10.78
N ASN A 86 0.93 19.22 -9.87
CA ASN A 86 2.11 18.41 -10.18
C ASN A 86 1.78 16.90 -10.17
N LEU A 87 2.75 16.08 -10.55
CA LEU A 87 2.59 14.62 -10.58
C LEU A 87 2.26 14.03 -9.20
N GLU A 88 2.73 14.64 -8.12
CA GLU A 88 2.44 14.22 -6.74
C GLU A 88 0.98 14.49 -6.36
N VAL A 89 0.43 15.66 -6.71
CA VAL A 89 -0.99 15.97 -6.54
C VAL A 89 -1.85 14.98 -7.31
N LEU A 90 -1.50 14.70 -8.57
CA LEU A 90 -2.22 13.71 -9.38
C LEU A 90 -2.19 12.32 -8.73
N ARG A 91 -1.04 11.90 -8.18
CA ARG A 91 -0.92 10.64 -7.45
C ARG A 91 -1.89 10.58 -6.27
N ASN A 92 -1.90 11.61 -5.43
CA ASN A 92 -2.78 11.66 -4.27
C ASN A 92 -4.26 11.60 -4.69
N ARG A 93 -4.64 12.32 -5.76
CA ARG A 93 -6.00 12.26 -6.32
C ARG A 93 -6.39 10.89 -6.85
N LEU A 94 -5.46 10.17 -7.48
CA LEU A 94 -5.71 8.80 -7.92
C LEU A 94 -5.93 7.85 -6.74
N ASP A 95 -5.12 8.00 -5.68
CA ASP A 95 -5.23 7.19 -4.46
C ASP A 95 -6.54 7.47 -3.71
N GLU A 96 -6.94 8.74 -3.60
CA GLU A 96 -8.24 9.19 -3.06
C GLU A 96 -9.39 8.56 -3.84
N ALA A 97 -9.44 8.77 -5.16
CA ALA A 97 -10.51 8.25 -6.01
C ALA A 97 -10.63 6.71 -5.95
N HIS A 98 -9.51 6.01 -5.79
CA HIS A 98 -9.51 4.57 -5.59
C HIS A 98 -10.05 4.15 -4.23
N SER A 99 -9.67 4.87 -3.17
CA SER A 99 -10.12 4.63 -1.81
C SER A 99 -11.62 4.88 -1.69
N ASP A 100 -12.12 6.00 -2.23
CA ASP A 100 -13.54 6.35 -2.24
C ASP A 100 -14.38 5.31 -2.98
N HIS A 101 -13.89 4.81 -4.12
CA HIS A 101 -14.54 3.72 -4.84
C HIS A 101 -14.60 2.42 -4.01
N LEU A 102 -13.53 2.11 -3.27
CA LEU A 102 -13.44 0.91 -2.44
C LEU A 102 -14.33 1.01 -1.20
N ASP A 103 -14.38 2.19 -0.57
CA ASP A 103 -15.18 2.47 0.63
C ASP A 103 -16.68 2.41 0.35
N GLN A 104 -17.09 2.69 -0.89
CA GLN A 104 -18.46 2.41 -1.38
C GLN A 104 -18.79 0.91 -1.46
N GLY A 105 -17.82 0.02 -1.21
CA GLY A 105 -18.00 -1.43 -1.26
C GLY A 105 -18.12 -2.00 -2.68
N CYS A 106 -17.79 -1.20 -3.70
CA CYS A 106 -17.93 -1.60 -5.09
C CYS A 106 -16.79 -2.53 -5.51
N ARG A 107 -17.12 -3.73 -5.99
CA ARG A 107 -16.14 -4.74 -6.46
C ARG A 107 -15.92 -4.71 -7.96
N LEU A 108 -16.65 -3.86 -8.69
CA LEU A 108 -16.49 -3.72 -10.13
C LEU A 108 -15.27 -2.85 -10.45
N LYS A 109 -14.68 -3.07 -11.62
CA LYS A 109 -13.44 -2.40 -12.01
C LYS A 109 -13.74 -0.96 -12.45
N SER A 110 -13.20 0.02 -11.73
CA SER A 110 -13.21 1.41 -12.16
C SER A 110 -12.35 1.60 -13.43
N LYS A 111 -12.76 2.55 -14.27
CA LYS A 111 -12.11 2.91 -15.53
C LYS A 111 -11.78 4.39 -15.52
N PHE A 112 -10.54 4.71 -15.87
CA PHE A 112 -10.13 6.09 -16.11
C PHE A 112 -10.24 6.41 -17.58
N CYS A 113 -10.72 7.62 -17.88
CA CYS A 113 -10.82 8.12 -19.24
C CYS A 113 -10.52 9.61 -19.28
N VAL A 114 -10.06 10.08 -20.44
CA VAL A 114 -9.86 11.51 -20.68
C VAL A 114 -10.98 12.01 -21.56
N GLU A 115 -11.60 13.12 -21.16
CA GLU A 115 -12.46 13.90 -22.04
C GLU A 115 -11.81 15.25 -22.33
N THR A 116 -11.77 15.62 -23.61
CA THR A 116 -11.33 16.95 -24.03
C THR A 116 -12.53 17.82 -24.32
N ARG A 117 -12.63 18.97 -23.65
CA ARG A 117 -13.63 20.01 -23.96
C ARG A 117 -12.94 21.37 -24.00
N PHE A 118 -13.22 22.16 -25.03
CA PHE A 118 -12.62 23.49 -25.21
C PHE A 118 -11.08 23.47 -25.14
N ASP A 119 -10.44 22.49 -25.78
CA ASP A 119 -8.99 22.26 -25.79
C ASP A 119 -8.35 21.96 -24.42
N LEU A 120 -9.17 21.72 -23.39
CA LEU A 120 -8.75 21.25 -22.08
C LEU A 120 -9.03 19.76 -21.97
N ALA A 121 -7.98 18.96 -21.80
CA ALA A 121 -8.06 17.54 -21.55
C ALA A 121 -8.12 17.29 -20.05
N ALA A 122 -9.21 16.67 -19.59
CA ALA A 122 -9.45 16.35 -18.18
C ALA A 122 -9.55 14.83 -17.99
N LEU A 123 -8.98 14.34 -16.89
CA LEU A 123 -8.98 12.94 -16.48
C LEU A 123 -10.15 12.68 -15.53
N TYR A 124 -10.93 11.64 -15.82
CA TYR A 124 -12.08 11.21 -15.03
C TYR A 124 -11.92 9.77 -14.58
N ILE A 125 -12.47 9.45 -13.41
CA ILE A 125 -12.73 8.07 -12.97
C ILE A 125 -14.22 7.77 -13.16
N THR A 126 -14.51 6.57 -13.69
CA THR A 126 -15.88 6.10 -13.89
C THR A 126 -16.04 4.66 -13.40
N CYS A 127 -17.20 4.33 -12.84
CA CYS A 127 -17.55 2.96 -12.54
C CYS A 127 -19.02 2.67 -12.88
N GLN A 128 -19.25 1.63 -13.69
CA GLN A 128 -20.60 1.19 -14.06
C GLN A 128 -21.36 0.48 -12.92
N GLY A 129 -20.65 0.10 -11.85
CA GLY A 129 -21.23 -0.59 -10.71
C GLY A 129 -21.91 0.35 -9.71
N CYS A 130 -21.17 1.36 -9.26
CA CYS A 130 -21.64 2.35 -8.29
C CYS A 130 -22.03 3.70 -8.92
N ASN A 131 -21.99 3.81 -10.26
CA ASN A 131 -22.21 5.05 -10.99
C ASN A 131 -21.28 6.21 -10.57
N MET A 132 -20.11 5.88 -10.03
CA MET A 132 -19.07 6.88 -9.74
C MET A 132 -18.66 7.57 -11.04
N PHE A 133 -18.64 8.90 -11.02
CA PHE A 133 -18.11 9.76 -12.07
C PHE A 133 -17.50 10.98 -11.38
N GLU A 134 -16.18 11.10 -11.42
CA GLU A 134 -15.47 12.16 -10.72
C GLU A 134 -14.29 12.68 -11.54
N LEU A 135 -14.05 13.99 -11.42
CA LEU A 135 -12.92 14.67 -12.02
C LEU A 135 -11.66 14.44 -11.17
N VAL A 136 -10.61 13.92 -11.79
CA VAL A 136 -9.33 13.64 -11.14
C VAL A 136 -8.32 14.75 -11.45
N MET A 137 -8.32 15.28 -12.68
CA MET A 137 -7.45 16.36 -13.15
C MET A 137 -8.05 17.11 -14.34
#